data_AF-A0A7K5JZY5-F1
#
_entry.id   AF-A0A7K5JZY5-F1
#
_cell.length_a   1.000
_cell.length_b   1.000
_cell.length_c   1.000
_cell.angle_alpha   90.00
_cell.angle_beta   90.00
_cell.angle_gamma   90.00
#
_symmetry.space_group_name_H-M   'P 1'
#
loop_
_entity.id
_entity.type
_entity.pdbx_description
1 polymer ?
#
loop_
_entity_poly.entity_id
_entity_poly.type
_entity_poly.pdbx_seq_one_letter_code
_entity_poly.pdbx_strand_id
1 'polypeptide(L)'
;MATGDLNGSLRKIEQGLRLLSYPRDVDYTVLVKGDPAAFLPIINYCFTSFSTCIAELLVKCGVELTAKSDLRFIEAVYKFLRDQFQYKPILTKEQFLQFGFAERKMQIVCDIINCVVKKHKELSNSNKVKSQTRKKLRPFKYEIWSNCGKDIVDPSGSALNSKQKPLVERHSGNEVSGDVYALPLPAQRGNEEELCLDHDIVEVKCEQVIEDNSEIEFLKSQLADCQEKLHKLDWIEDKLQVLEEKLQGKVVIDEKDWNNLLNRVLLLETELLLQSEK
;
A
#
# COMPACT_ATOMS: atom_id res chain seq x y z
N MET A 1 1.21 14.95 37.60
CA MET A 1 1.86 14.11 36.57
C MET A 1 2.51 15.05 35.58
N ALA A 2 3.81 14.90 35.31
CA ALA A 2 4.54 15.82 34.43
C ALA A 2 3.96 15.72 33.01
N THR A 3 3.22 16.74 32.59
CA THR A 3 2.89 16.98 31.18
C THR A 3 4.23 17.16 30.48
N GLY A 4 4.65 16.19 29.66
CA GLY A 4 5.92 16.27 28.97
C GLY A 4 5.89 17.31 27.85
N ASP A 5 6.92 17.29 27.00
CA ASP A 5 7.10 18.30 25.96
C ASP A 5 6.11 18.11 24.80
N LEU A 6 4.91 18.67 24.99
CA LEU A 6 3.82 18.65 24.02
C LEU A 6 4.19 19.42 22.74
N ASN A 7 4.90 20.54 22.89
CA ASN A 7 5.34 21.36 21.76
C ASN A 7 6.40 20.64 20.93
N GLY A 8 7.34 19.95 21.57
CA GLY A 8 8.30 19.09 20.88
C GLY A 8 7.63 17.92 20.15
N SER A 9 6.61 17.31 20.77
CA SER A 9 5.84 16.23 20.15
C SER A 9 5.02 16.73 18.94
N LEU A 10 4.46 17.93 19.02
CA LEU A 10 3.74 18.58 17.93
C LEU A 10 4.65 18.84 16.73
N ARG A 11 5.85 19.38 16.96
CA ARG A 11 6.85 19.61 15.90
C ARG A 11 7.27 18.31 15.20
N LYS A 12 7.41 17.21 15.97
CA LYS A 12 7.74 15.89 15.41
C LYS A 12 6.61 15.35 14.54
N ILE A 13 5.35 15.50 14.96
CA ILE A 13 4.21 15.14 14.12
C ILE A 13 4.22 15.94 12.83
N GLU A 14 4.37 17.25 12.93
CA GLU A 14 4.33 18.13 11.77
C GLU A 14 5.40 17.74 10.75
N GLN A 15 6.63 17.48 11.23
CA GLN A 15 7.70 16.95 10.37
C GLN A 15 7.34 15.59 9.77
N GLY A 16 6.76 14.68 10.56
CA GLY A 16 6.30 13.36 10.09
C GLY A 16 5.23 13.45 9.01
N LEU A 17 4.26 14.35 9.16
CA LEU A 17 3.19 14.58 8.18
C LEU A 17 3.73 15.14 6.86
N ARG A 18 4.73 16.04 6.92
CA ARG A 18 5.43 16.53 5.74
C ARG A 18 6.16 15.39 5.01
N LEU A 19 6.78 14.46 5.73
CA LEU A 19 7.43 13.29 5.13
C LEU A 19 6.42 12.36 4.43
N LEU A 20 5.19 12.28 4.95
CA LEU A 20 4.10 11.49 4.36
C LEU A 20 3.35 12.23 3.24
N SER A 21 3.65 13.52 3.00
CA SER A 21 2.89 14.40 2.11
C SER A 21 1.39 14.34 2.39
N TYR A 22 1.01 14.46 3.67
CA TYR A 22 -0.39 14.34 4.07
C TYR A 22 -1.25 15.45 3.44
N PRO A 23 -2.32 15.10 2.70
CA PRO A 23 -3.05 16.07 1.86
C PRO A 23 -4.14 16.86 2.58
N ARG A 24 -4.51 16.50 3.83
CA ARG A 24 -5.57 17.21 4.58
C ARG A 24 -4.96 18.19 5.58
N ASP A 25 -5.66 19.29 5.81
CA ASP A 25 -5.32 20.21 6.88
C ASP A 25 -5.49 19.51 8.24
N VAL A 26 -4.48 19.66 9.11
CA VAL A 26 -4.47 19.07 10.44
C VAL A 26 -4.75 20.15 11.47
N ASP A 27 -5.85 19.98 12.22
CA ASP A 27 -6.22 20.89 13.31
C ASP A 27 -5.31 20.69 14.53
N TYR A 28 -4.19 21.41 14.55
CA TYR A 28 -3.21 21.35 15.64
C TYR A 28 -3.81 21.71 17.01
N THR A 29 -4.86 22.53 17.06
CA THR A 29 -5.57 22.90 18.29
C THR A 29 -6.30 21.71 18.93
N VAL A 30 -6.89 20.84 18.10
CA VAL A 30 -7.61 19.64 18.51
C VAL A 30 -6.62 18.53 18.87
N LEU A 31 -5.49 18.47 18.16
CA LEU A 31 -4.39 17.57 18.45
C LEU A 31 -3.76 17.82 19.84
N VAL A 32 -3.52 19.09 20.18
CA VAL A 32 -3.00 19.53 21.47
C VAL A 32 -3.97 19.21 22.61
N LYS A 33 -5.28 19.24 22.35
CA LYS A 33 -6.32 18.80 23.31
C LYS A 33 -6.37 17.28 23.49
N GLY A 34 -5.73 16.51 22.61
CA GLY A 34 -5.69 15.06 22.68
C GLY A 34 -6.99 14.39 22.25
N ASP A 35 -7.75 15.01 21.36
CA ASP A 35 -8.96 14.40 20.79
C ASP A 35 -8.56 13.23 19.87
N PRO A 36 -9.02 11.99 20.11
CA PRO A 36 -8.76 10.87 19.20
C PRO A 36 -9.16 11.14 17.75
N ALA A 37 -10.26 11.86 17.50
CA ALA A 37 -10.82 12.04 16.17
C ALA A 37 -9.84 12.71 15.18
N ALA A 38 -8.90 13.53 15.68
CA ALA A 38 -7.87 14.14 14.85
C ALA A 38 -6.73 13.16 14.47
N PHE A 39 -6.47 12.14 15.28
CA PHE A 39 -5.38 11.19 15.04
C PHE A 39 -5.80 10.03 14.12
N LEU A 40 -7.06 9.59 14.16
CA LEU A 40 -7.53 8.43 13.38
C LEU A 40 -7.33 8.61 11.86
N PRO A 41 -7.68 9.76 11.24
CA PRO A 41 -7.51 9.95 9.81
C PRO A 41 -6.04 9.94 9.38
N ILE A 42 -5.15 10.46 10.23
CA ILE A 42 -3.70 10.45 10.02
C ILE A 42 -3.21 9.00 9.99
N ILE A 43 -3.57 8.21 11.00
CA ILE A 43 -3.18 6.80 11.10
C ILE A 43 -3.72 6.01 9.90
N ASN A 44 -4.98 6.22 9.52
CA ASN A 44 -5.58 5.53 8.38
C ASN A 44 -4.83 5.84 7.09
N TYR A 45 -4.50 7.11 6.85
CA TYR A 45 -3.73 7.54 5.68
C TYR A 45 -2.34 6.87 5.64
N CYS A 46 -1.66 6.76 6.79
CA CYS A 46 -0.33 6.13 6.86
C CYS A 46 -0.32 4.70 6.28
N PHE A 47 -1.37 3.92 6.52
CA PHE A 47 -1.41 2.52 6.09
C PHE A 47 -2.08 2.30 4.73
N THR A 48 -3.08 3.12 4.39
CA THR A 48 -3.91 2.90 3.19
C THR A 48 -3.43 3.71 1.99
N SER A 49 -3.00 4.96 2.22
CA SER A 49 -2.87 5.96 1.15
C SER A 49 -1.43 6.42 0.94
N PHE A 50 -0.56 6.33 1.95
CA PHE A 50 0.84 6.77 1.83
C PHE A 50 1.64 5.93 0.84
N SER A 51 1.53 4.59 0.88
CA SER A 51 2.27 3.71 -0.01
C SER A 51 1.49 2.46 -0.38
N THR A 52 1.43 2.18 -1.68
CA THR A 52 0.86 0.95 -2.24
C THR A 52 1.48 -0.31 -1.65
N CYS A 53 2.80 -0.35 -1.44
CA CYS A 53 3.49 -1.51 -0.84
C CYS A 53 3.00 -1.81 0.59
N ILE A 54 2.66 -0.78 1.36
CA ILE A 54 2.17 -0.92 2.73
C ILE A 54 0.71 -1.35 2.71
N ALA A 55 -0.11 -0.78 1.81
CA ALA A 55 -1.50 -1.19 1.61
C ALA A 55 -1.60 -2.66 1.15
N GLU A 56 -0.74 -3.11 0.24
CA GLU A 56 -0.65 -4.52 -0.15
C GLU A 56 -0.25 -5.43 1.02
N LEU A 57 0.69 -4.99 1.86
CA LEU A 57 1.12 -5.74 3.04
C LEU A 57 -0.02 -5.85 4.06
N LEU A 58 -0.84 -4.82 4.19
CA LEU A 58 -2.03 -4.82 5.01
C LEU A 58 -3.05 -5.86 4.50
N VAL A 59 -3.30 -5.90 3.19
CA VAL A 59 -4.18 -6.90 2.54
C VAL A 59 -3.63 -8.32 2.71
N LYS A 60 -2.32 -8.53 2.52
CA LYS A 60 -1.66 -9.85 2.73
C LYS A 60 -1.80 -10.36 4.16
N CYS A 61 -1.86 -9.45 5.13
CA CYS A 61 -2.11 -9.81 6.53
C CYS A 61 -3.60 -10.04 6.85
N GLY A 62 -4.51 -9.79 5.90
CA GLY A 62 -5.96 -9.90 6.11
C GLY A 62 -6.48 -8.90 7.14
N VAL A 63 -5.82 -7.75 7.32
CA VAL A 63 -6.26 -6.72 8.28
C VAL A 63 -7.00 -5.62 7.53
N GLU A 64 -8.32 -5.59 7.65
CA GLU A 64 -9.13 -4.51 7.10
C GLU A 64 -9.19 -3.32 8.07
N LEU A 65 -8.67 -2.17 7.62
CA LEU A 65 -8.78 -0.90 8.36
C LEU A 65 -10.09 -0.15 8.06
N THR A 66 -10.92 -0.65 7.15
CA THR A 66 -12.25 -0.11 6.82
C THR A 66 -13.30 -0.52 7.86
N ALA A 67 -13.03 -0.23 9.14
CA ALA A 67 -13.90 -0.59 10.24
C ALA A 67 -15.05 0.42 10.40
N LYS A 68 -16.22 -0.08 10.85
CA LYS A 68 -17.44 0.72 11.08
C LYS A 68 -17.42 1.53 12.39
N SER A 69 -16.39 1.36 13.23
CA SER A 69 -16.26 2.03 14.53
C SER A 69 -14.80 2.29 14.88
N ASP A 70 -14.52 3.40 15.56
CA ASP A 70 -13.16 3.81 15.95
C ASP A 70 -12.43 2.77 16.82
N LEU A 71 -13.17 2.06 17.69
CA LEU A 71 -12.61 0.99 18.52
C LEU A 71 -12.06 -0.17 17.69
N ARG A 72 -12.86 -0.66 16.74
CA ARG A 72 -12.44 -1.75 15.84
C ARG A 72 -11.28 -1.33 14.94
N PHE A 73 -11.30 -0.07 14.50
CA PHE A 73 -10.18 0.51 13.76
C PHE A 73 -8.89 0.48 14.58
N ILE A 74 -8.89 1.01 15.81
CA ILE A 74 -7.70 1.02 16.67
C ILE A 74 -7.24 -0.40 17.04
N GLU A 75 -8.17 -1.32 17.30
CA GLU A 75 -7.84 -2.73 17.55
C GLU A 75 -7.10 -3.35 16.36
N ALA A 76 -7.58 -3.14 15.14
CA ALA A 76 -6.96 -3.60 13.92
C ALA A 76 -5.56 -2.98 13.73
N VAL A 77 -5.43 -1.66 13.91
CA VAL A 77 -4.14 -0.95 13.83
C VAL A 77 -3.15 -1.50 14.86
N TYR A 78 -3.56 -1.69 16.11
CA TYR A 78 -2.68 -2.16 17.17
C TYR A 78 -2.22 -3.59 16.96
N LYS A 79 -3.11 -4.45 16.44
CA LYS A 79 -2.76 -5.81 16.03
C LYS A 79 -1.73 -5.76 14.89
N PHE A 80 -2.00 -4.97 13.86
CA PHE A 80 -1.10 -4.81 12.71
C PHE A 80 0.29 -4.26 13.10
N LEU A 81 0.34 -3.26 13.99
CA LEU A 81 1.58 -2.72 14.51
C LEU A 81 2.41 -3.75 15.28
N ARG A 82 1.75 -4.61 16.06
CA ARG A 82 2.41 -5.68 16.80
C ARG A 82 2.96 -6.74 15.85
N ASP A 83 2.14 -7.20 14.92
CA ASP A 83 2.46 -8.34 14.07
C ASP A 83 3.54 -7.96 13.03
N GLN A 84 3.37 -6.81 12.37
CA GLN A 84 4.26 -6.41 11.26
C GLN A 84 5.41 -5.50 11.68
N PHE A 85 5.19 -4.62 12.66
CA PHE A 85 6.20 -3.64 13.07
C PHE A 85 6.86 -3.98 14.40
N GLN A 86 6.40 -5.03 15.10
CA GLN A 86 6.86 -5.41 16.44
C GLN A 86 6.79 -4.24 17.44
N TYR A 87 5.89 -3.29 17.18
CA TYR A 87 5.71 -2.11 18.01
C TYR A 87 4.59 -2.36 19.01
N LYS A 88 4.83 -2.07 20.28
CA LYS A 88 3.84 -2.14 21.35
C LYS A 88 3.43 -0.71 21.73
N PRO A 89 2.20 -0.28 21.38
CA PRO A 89 1.71 1.04 21.77
C PRO A 89 1.72 1.24 23.29
N ILE A 90 2.07 2.46 23.70
CA ILE A 90 2.19 2.85 25.12
C ILE A 90 0.82 2.95 25.79
N LEU A 91 -0.20 3.38 25.03
CA LEU A 91 -1.58 3.53 25.51
C LEU A 91 -2.42 2.31 25.15
N THR A 92 -3.37 1.95 26.01
CA THR A 92 -4.40 0.96 25.66
C THR A 92 -5.36 1.52 24.59
N LYS A 93 -6.10 0.64 23.90
CA LYS A 93 -7.11 1.03 22.90
C LYS A 93 -8.16 2.00 23.46
N GLU A 94 -8.58 1.78 24.70
CA GLU A 94 -9.55 2.64 25.41
C GLU A 94 -8.94 3.99 25.76
N GLN A 95 -7.70 4.00 26.29
CA GLN A 95 -6.98 5.25 26.59
C GLN A 95 -6.69 6.08 25.34
N PHE A 96 -6.48 5.43 24.20
CA PHE A 96 -6.31 6.13 22.93
C PHE A 96 -7.60 6.84 22.50
N LEU A 97 -8.77 6.24 22.74
CA LEU A 97 -10.08 6.80 22.40
C LEU A 97 -10.65 7.76 23.46
N GLN A 98 -10.07 7.81 24.65
CA GLN A 98 -10.45 8.79 25.67
C GLN A 98 -9.88 10.17 25.36
N PHE A 99 -10.61 11.23 25.67
CA PHE A 99 -10.09 12.59 25.53
C PHE A 99 -8.87 12.82 26.45
N GLY A 100 -7.83 13.47 25.93
CA GLY A 100 -6.58 13.71 26.66
C GLY A 100 -5.41 12.84 26.18
N PHE A 101 -4.43 12.58 27.06
CA PHE A 101 -3.17 11.87 26.73
C PHE A 101 -2.46 12.38 25.47
N ALA A 102 -2.60 13.68 25.16
CA ALA A 102 -2.22 14.27 23.88
C ALA A 102 -0.77 13.92 23.50
N GLU A 103 0.18 14.15 24.39
CA GLU A 103 1.61 13.83 24.18
C GLU A 103 1.84 12.36 23.79
N ARG A 104 1.21 11.43 24.52
CA ARG A 104 1.40 9.98 24.28
C ARG A 104 0.74 9.53 23.00
N LYS A 105 -0.43 10.09 22.65
CA LYS A 105 -1.06 9.86 21.34
C LYS A 105 -0.20 10.41 20.22
N MET A 106 0.36 11.61 20.42
CA MET A 106 1.22 12.22 19.43
C MET A 106 2.48 11.38 19.18
N GLN A 107 3.07 10.84 20.26
CA GLN A 107 4.20 9.94 20.19
C GLN A 107 3.87 8.64 19.45
N ILE A 108 2.72 8.01 19.75
CA ILE A 108 2.26 6.82 19.01
C ILE A 108 2.14 7.13 17.52
N VAL A 109 1.53 8.25 17.14
CA VAL A 109 1.40 8.62 15.73
C VAL A 109 2.78 8.87 15.10
N CYS A 110 3.68 9.59 15.76
CA CYS A 110 5.05 9.77 15.26
C CYS A 110 5.76 8.42 15.03
N ASP A 111 5.64 7.50 15.98
CA ASP A 111 6.24 6.17 15.88
C ASP A 111 5.64 5.40 14.69
N ILE A 112 4.32 5.45 14.50
CA ILE A 112 3.63 4.86 13.34
C ILE A 112 4.19 5.42 12.04
N ILE A 113 4.31 6.74 11.92
CA ILE A 113 4.84 7.41 10.73
C ILE A 113 6.27 6.90 10.43
N ASN A 114 7.14 6.88 11.44
CA ASN A 114 8.52 6.42 11.30
C ASN A 114 8.59 4.94 10.91
N CYS A 115 7.78 4.10 11.54
CA CYS A 115 7.64 2.68 11.26
C CYS A 115 7.23 2.46 9.79
N VAL A 116 6.19 3.14 9.33
CA VAL A 116 5.66 3.04 7.97
C VAL A 116 6.69 3.52 6.94
N VAL A 117 7.31 4.68 7.16
CA VAL A 117 8.35 5.21 6.26
C VAL A 117 9.55 4.27 6.18
N LYS A 118 9.98 3.70 7.32
CA LYS A 118 11.08 2.73 7.36
C LYS A 118 10.72 1.45 6.60
N LYS A 119 9.54 0.88 6.83
CA LYS A 119 9.08 -0.32 6.10
C LYS A 119 8.89 -0.05 4.62
N HIS A 120 8.38 1.11 4.25
CA HIS A 120 8.26 1.50 2.84
C HIS A 120 9.63 1.47 2.16
N LYS A 121 10.67 2.06 2.78
CA LYS A 121 12.04 2.02 2.26
C LYS A 121 12.60 0.60 2.14
N GLU A 122 12.35 -0.26 3.12
CA GLU A 122 12.77 -1.67 3.09
C GLU A 122 12.09 -2.45 1.95
N LEU A 123 10.78 -2.27 1.76
CA LEU A 123 10.02 -2.92 0.70
C LEU A 123 10.35 -2.35 -0.68
N SER A 124 10.52 -1.03 -0.82
CA SER A 124 10.89 -0.40 -2.08
C SER A 124 12.30 -0.82 -2.53
N ASN A 125 13.24 -0.94 -1.59
CA ASN A 125 14.60 -1.36 -1.90
C ASN A 125 14.67 -2.85 -2.24
N SER A 126 13.93 -3.70 -1.52
CA SER A 126 13.85 -5.13 -1.86
C SER A 126 13.17 -5.39 -3.21
N ASN A 127 12.21 -4.55 -3.62
CA ASN A 127 11.62 -4.61 -4.95
C ASN A 127 12.59 -4.17 -6.06
N LYS A 128 13.50 -3.21 -5.81
CA LYS A 128 14.57 -2.83 -6.74
C LYS A 128 15.70 -3.87 -6.82
N VAL A 129 15.97 -4.59 -5.73
CA VAL A 129 17.00 -5.64 -5.67
C VAL A 129 16.49 -6.98 -6.24
N LYS A 130 15.17 -7.22 -6.32
CA LYS A 130 14.63 -8.38 -7.03
C LYS A 130 14.84 -8.36 -8.55
N SER A 131 15.18 -7.20 -9.14
CA SER A 131 15.72 -7.11 -10.51
C SER A 131 17.24 -7.30 -10.61
N GLN A 132 17.97 -7.42 -9.50
CA GLN A 132 19.39 -7.75 -9.48
C GLN A 132 19.72 -8.78 -8.41
N THR A 133 19.69 -10.04 -8.85
CA THR A 133 20.49 -11.15 -8.33
C THR A 133 20.19 -11.61 -6.90
N ARG A 134 19.47 -12.72 -6.84
CA ARG A 134 19.50 -13.77 -5.82
C ARG A 134 20.88 -13.91 -5.15
N LYS A 135 21.11 -13.28 -4.00
CA LYS A 135 22.13 -13.71 -3.03
C LYS A 135 21.62 -13.56 -1.58
N LYS A 136 21.32 -14.74 -1.01
CA LYS A 136 21.30 -15.15 0.40
C LYS A 136 20.92 -14.11 1.47
N LEU A 137 19.73 -14.32 2.03
CA LEU A 137 19.38 -13.91 3.40
C LEU A 137 20.40 -14.49 4.41
N ARG A 138 20.91 -13.63 5.29
CA ARG A 138 21.33 -14.01 6.65
C ARG A 138 20.73 -13.02 7.65
N PRO A 139 20.46 -13.46 8.90
CA PRO A 139 19.64 -12.73 9.85
C PRO A 139 20.41 -11.61 10.55
N PHE A 140 19.61 -10.62 10.93
CA PHE A 140 19.90 -9.42 11.70
C PHE A 140 20.63 -9.70 13.03
N LYS A 141 21.70 -8.95 13.32
CA LYS A 141 22.17 -8.66 14.68
C LYS A 141 22.53 -7.17 14.78
N TYR A 142 22.00 -6.54 15.81
CA TYR A 142 22.24 -5.16 16.22
C TYR A 142 23.60 -5.07 16.91
N GLU A 143 24.42 -4.07 16.58
CA GLU A 143 25.42 -3.57 17.53
C GLU A 143 25.78 -2.10 17.30
N ILE A 144 26.01 -1.47 18.44
CA ILE A 144 26.11 -0.05 18.77
C ILE A 144 27.34 0.60 18.13
N TRP A 145 27.14 1.83 17.64
CA TRP A 145 28.18 2.74 17.18
C TRP A 145 29.15 3.06 18.31
N SER A 146 30.45 2.76 18.12
CA SER A 146 31.51 3.33 18.96
C SER A 146 32.75 3.65 18.14
N ASN A 147 33.12 4.93 18.28
CA ASN A 147 34.40 5.60 18.08
C ASN A 147 34.91 5.96 16.67
N CYS A 148 35.00 7.29 16.51
CA CYS A 148 35.80 8.06 15.58
C CYS A 148 37.30 7.96 15.95
N GLY A 149 38.16 7.91 14.93
CA GLY A 149 39.61 7.96 15.09
C GLY A 149 40.32 8.16 13.75
N LYS A 150 40.29 9.41 13.27
CA LYS A 150 41.36 10.20 12.64
C LYS A 150 42.41 9.58 11.68
N ASP A 151 42.53 10.32 10.56
CA ASP A 151 43.73 10.81 9.88
C ASP A 151 44.49 9.95 8.85
N ILE A 152 44.28 10.36 7.58
CA ILE A 152 45.25 10.81 6.56
C ILE A 152 46.43 9.86 6.22
N VAL A 153 46.54 9.49 4.94
CA VAL A 153 47.68 9.77 4.02
C VAL A 153 47.39 9.10 2.67
N ASP A 154 47.29 9.91 1.61
CA ASP A 154 47.48 9.53 0.20
C ASP A 154 48.98 9.35 -0.06
N PRO A 155 49.42 8.49 -1.01
CA PRO A 155 49.78 9.07 -2.30
C PRO A 155 49.68 8.16 -3.54
N SER A 156 49.44 8.84 -4.67
CA SER A 156 50.07 8.64 -5.98
C SER A 156 49.79 7.34 -6.75
N GLY A 157 49.09 7.47 -7.88
CA GLY A 157 48.92 6.44 -8.90
C GLY A 157 48.62 7.05 -10.27
N SER A 158 49.56 6.90 -11.19
CA SER A 158 49.62 7.43 -12.55
C SER A 158 48.84 6.59 -13.58
N ALA A 159 48.43 7.26 -14.66
CA ALA A 159 48.40 6.79 -16.06
C ALA A 159 47.28 5.87 -16.62
N LEU A 160 46.56 6.49 -17.58
CA LEU A 160 46.26 6.06 -18.97
C LEU A 160 45.12 5.06 -19.28
N ASN A 161 44.13 5.63 -20.00
CA ASN A 161 43.56 5.19 -21.28
C ASN A 161 42.80 3.85 -21.40
N SER A 162 41.51 3.92 -21.73
CA SER A 162 41.01 3.93 -23.12
C SER A 162 39.54 3.47 -23.21
N LYS A 163 38.89 3.96 -24.26
CA LYS A 163 37.46 3.88 -24.60
C LYS A 163 37.04 2.45 -24.96
N GLN A 164 35.83 2.02 -24.58
CA GLN A 164 34.79 1.53 -25.52
C GLN A 164 33.43 1.25 -24.84
N LYS A 165 32.39 1.39 -25.67
CA LYS A 165 30.94 1.41 -25.41
C LYS A 165 30.33 0.00 -25.26
N PRO A 166 29.10 -0.14 -24.71
CA PRO A 166 28.52 -1.44 -24.34
C PRO A 166 27.84 -2.15 -25.52
N LEU A 167 28.04 -3.47 -25.58
CA LEU A 167 27.40 -4.39 -26.54
C LEU A 167 26.16 -5.02 -25.88
N VAL A 168 24.99 -4.82 -26.50
CA VAL A 168 23.71 -5.46 -26.13
C VAL A 168 23.56 -6.70 -26.99
N GLU A 169 23.50 -7.88 -26.37
CA GLU A 169 23.25 -9.14 -27.06
C GLU A 169 21.78 -9.53 -26.88
N ARG A 170 21.03 -9.55 -27.99
CA ARG A 170 19.67 -10.10 -28.09
C ARG A 170 19.77 -11.48 -28.72
N HIS A 171 19.31 -12.52 -28.05
CA HIS A 171 19.15 -13.84 -28.68
C HIS A 171 17.73 -13.96 -29.22
N SER A 172 17.60 -13.83 -30.54
CA SER A 172 16.45 -14.31 -31.33
C SER A 172 16.78 -15.71 -31.83
N GLY A 173 15.85 -16.65 -31.66
CA GLY A 173 16.02 -18.04 -32.04
C GLY A 173 16.15 -18.27 -33.54
N ASN A 174 16.68 -19.44 -33.90
CA ASN A 174 16.21 -20.21 -35.05
C ASN A 174 16.62 -21.69 -34.90
N GLU A 175 15.86 -22.54 -35.58
CA GLU A 175 15.71 -23.97 -35.37
C GLU A 175 16.71 -24.86 -36.15
N VAL A 176 16.60 -26.17 -35.87
CA VAL A 176 16.86 -27.34 -36.73
C VAL A 176 18.32 -27.83 -36.89
N SER A 177 18.58 -28.97 -36.24
CA SER A 177 19.19 -30.21 -36.75
C SER A 177 19.17 -31.19 -35.55
N GLY A 178 18.53 -32.35 -35.56
CA GLY A 178 18.45 -33.36 -36.59
C GLY A 178 19.46 -34.47 -36.25
N ASP A 179 19.13 -35.37 -35.32
CA ASP A 179 19.66 -36.73 -35.38
C ASP A 179 18.77 -37.76 -34.67
N VAL A 180 18.71 -38.92 -35.28
CA VAL A 180 17.72 -39.98 -35.14
C VAL A 180 18.35 -41.14 -34.38
N TYR A 181 17.75 -41.56 -33.27
CA TYR A 181 17.99 -42.89 -32.71
C TYR A 181 16.67 -43.66 -32.67
N ALA A 182 16.53 -44.57 -33.62
CA ALA A 182 15.45 -45.55 -33.70
C ALA A 182 15.84 -46.81 -32.91
N LEU A 183 14.97 -47.24 -32.00
CA LEU A 183 14.96 -48.60 -31.43
C LEU A 183 13.74 -49.36 -31.97
N PRO A 184 13.82 -50.69 -32.16
CA PRO A 184 12.91 -51.43 -33.04
C PRO A 184 11.66 -51.94 -32.31
N LEU A 185 10.51 -51.90 -33.00
CA LEU A 185 9.29 -52.61 -32.63
C LEU A 185 9.38 -54.09 -33.10
N PRO A 186 8.88 -55.07 -32.31
CA PRO A 186 8.81 -56.46 -32.74
C PRO A 186 7.54 -56.75 -33.55
N ALA A 187 7.67 -57.65 -34.52
CA ALA A 187 6.60 -58.17 -35.35
C ALA A 187 5.82 -59.29 -34.64
N GLN A 188 4.50 -59.28 -34.85
CA GLN A 188 3.53 -60.27 -34.38
C GLN A 188 3.45 -61.46 -35.36
N ARG A 189 3.68 -62.70 -34.91
CA ARG A 189 3.05 -63.91 -35.47
C ARG A 189 3.26 -65.14 -34.56
N GLY A 190 2.16 -65.70 -34.06
CA GLY A 190 1.91 -67.14 -34.03
C GLY A 190 2.33 -67.93 -32.78
N ASN A 191 1.30 -68.38 -32.05
CA ASN A 191 1.09 -69.78 -31.63
C ASN A 191 1.73 -70.31 -30.31
N GLU A 192 0.80 -70.56 -29.38
CA GLU A 192 0.64 -71.68 -28.41
C GLU A 192 1.46 -71.72 -27.10
N GLU A 193 0.69 -71.98 -26.03
CA GLU A 193 1.03 -72.59 -24.73
C GLU A 193 1.45 -71.70 -23.53
N GLU A 194 0.56 -71.75 -22.52
CA GLU A 194 0.79 -71.83 -21.08
C GLU A 194 1.50 -70.70 -20.27
N LEU A 195 0.71 -70.10 -19.37
CA LEU A 195 0.91 -69.95 -17.90
C LEU A 195 0.65 -68.55 -17.34
N CYS A 196 -0.15 -68.56 -16.26
CA CYS A 196 -0.61 -67.43 -15.46
C CYS A 196 0.50 -66.68 -14.70
N LEU A 197 0.29 -65.39 -14.40
CA LEU A 197 0.16 -64.79 -13.05
C LEU A 197 0.33 -63.25 -13.06
N ASP A 198 -0.78 -62.55 -12.80
CA ASP A 198 -0.99 -61.51 -11.78
C ASP A 198 0.06 -60.39 -11.53
N HIS A 199 -0.32 -59.12 -11.80
CA HIS A 199 -0.26 -58.06 -10.78
C HIS A 199 -1.00 -56.77 -11.20
N ASP A 200 -1.97 -56.44 -10.37
CA ASP A 200 -2.74 -55.20 -10.29
C ASP A 200 -1.82 -53.98 -10.01
N ILE A 201 -1.90 -52.92 -10.83
CA ILE A 201 -1.22 -51.63 -10.58
C ILE A 201 -2.24 -50.49 -10.66
N VAL A 202 -2.87 -50.26 -9.51
CA VAL A 202 -2.87 -48.99 -8.78
C VAL A 202 -3.30 -47.75 -9.57
N GLU A 203 -4.62 -47.52 -9.47
CA GLU A 203 -5.35 -46.27 -9.60
C GLU A 203 -4.77 -45.18 -8.67
N VAL A 204 -3.83 -44.36 -9.16
CA VAL A 204 -3.37 -43.14 -8.47
C VAL A 204 -3.25 -42.00 -9.48
N LYS A 205 -4.38 -41.32 -9.75
CA LYS A 205 -4.40 -39.94 -10.28
C LYS A 205 -5.80 -39.28 -10.31
N CYS A 206 -6.58 -39.35 -9.22
CA CYS A 206 -7.86 -38.62 -9.16
C CYS A 206 -7.96 -37.54 -8.07
N GLU A 207 -7.03 -37.40 -7.12
CA GLU A 207 -7.13 -36.35 -6.09
C GLU A 207 -6.66 -34.95 -6.58
N GLN A 208 -5.53 -34.87 -7.29
CA GLN A 208 -4.93 -33.56 -7.66
C GLN A 208 -5.77 -32.75 -8.66
N VAL A 209 -6.51 -33.44 -9.55
CA VAL A 209 -7.29 -32.80 -10.62
C VAL A 209 -8.57 -32.14 -10.07
N ILE A 210 -9.08 -32.59 -8.93
CA ILE A 210 -10.32 -32.05 -8.34
C ILE A 210 -10.02 -30.75 -7.57
N GLU A 211 -8.90 -30.72 -6.85
CA GLU A 211 -8.46 -29.55 -6.07
C GLU A 211 -8.13 -28.36 -6.97
N ASP A 212 -7.35 -28.59 -8.03
CA ASP A 212 -7.01 -27.56 -9.03
C ASP A 212 -8.27 -27.01 -9.75
N ASN A 213 -9.27 -27.87 -10.02
CA ASN A 213 -10.53 -27.44 -10.64
C ASN A 213 -11.38 -26.57 -9.69
N SER A 214 -11.40 -26.87 -8.39
CA SER A 214 -12.13 -26.06 -7.41
C SER A 214 -11.55 -24.66 -7.24
N GLU A 215 -10.21 -24.54 -7.26
CA GLU A 215 -9.53 -23.25 -7.21
C GLU A 215 -9.78 -22.43 -8.49
N ILE A 216 -9.79 -23.09 -9.65
CA ILE A 216 -10.12 -22.46 -10.94
C ILE A 216 -11.58 -21.95 -10.95
N GLU A 217 -12.55 -22.71 -10.43
CA GLU A 217 -13.95 -22.24 -10.34
C GLU A 217 -14.13 -21.07 -9.37
N PHE A 218 -13.41 -21.09 -8.24
CA PHE A 218 -13.42 -19.98 -7.29
C PHE A 218 -12.82 -18.70 -7.90
N LEU A 219 -11.69 -18.81 -8.60
CA LEU A 219 -11.07 -17.68 -9.29
C LEU A 219 -11.95 -17.15 -10.43
N LYS A 220 -12.64 -18.03 -11.17
CA LYS A 220 -13.63 -17.61 -12.18
C LYS A 220 -14.79 -16.82 -11.56
N SER A 221 -15.28 -17.27 -10.41
CA SER A 221 -16.36 -16.58 -9.70
C SER A 221 -15.91 -15.19 -9.22
N GLN A 222 -14.71 -15.08 -8.64
CA GLN A 222 -14.14 -13.78 -8.27
C GLN A 222 -13.89 -12.87 -9.48
N LEU A 223 -13.45 -13.43 -10.61
CA LEU A 223 -13.27 -12.65 -11.83
C LEU A 223 -14.61 -12.11 -12.34
N ALA A 224 -15.68 -12.91 -12.30
CA ALA A 224 -17.02 -12.48 -12.67
C ALA A 224 -17.53 -11.35 -11.76
N ASP A 225 -17.35 -11.47 -10.45
CA ASP A 225 -17.69 -10.41 -9.49
C ASP A 225 -16.91 -9.12 -9.76
N CYS A 226 -15.62 -9.22 -10.09
CA CYS A 226 -14.80 -8.07 -10.47
C CYS A 226 -15.26 -7.43 -11.78
N GLN A 227 -15.66 -8.23 -12.76
CA GLN A 227 -16.22 -7.74 -14.03
C GLN A 227 -17.55 -7.00 -13.82
N GLU A 228 -18.44 -7.51 -12.96
CA GLU A 228 -19.69 -6.83 -12.62
C GLU A 228 -19.43 -5.47 -11.94
N LYS A 229 -18.48 -5.45 -10.98
CA LYS A 229 -18.09 -4.20 -10.32
C LYS A 229 -17.50 -3.18 -11.29
N LEU A 230 -16.69 -3.62 -12.27
CA LEU A 230 -16.17 -2.77 -13.33
C LEU A 230 -17.31 -2.20 -14.19
N HIS A 231 -18.23 -3.03 -14.65
CA HIS A 231 -19.40 -2.56 -15.40
C HIS A 231 -20.24 -1.54 -14.63
N LYS A 232 -20.38 -1.72 -13.31
CA LYS A 232 -21.06 -0.73 -12.47
C LYS A 232 -20.30 0.59 -12.38
N LEU A 233 -18.97 0.56 -12.34
CA LEU A 233 -18.15 1.77 -12.35
C LEU A 233 -18.23 2.49 -13.69
N ASP A 234 -18.13 1.76 -14.82
CA ASP A 234 -18.32 2.30 -16.16
C ASP A 234 -19.69 3.01 -16.27
N TRP A 235 -20.75 2.38 -15.75
CA TRP A 235 -22.08 2.99 -15.73
C TRP A 235 -22.17 4.28 -14.90
N ILE A 236 -21.45 4.34 -13.77
CA ILE A 236 -21.39 5.56 -12.95
C ILE A 236 -20.60 6.64 -13.68
N GLU A 237 -19.50 6.28 -14.34
CA GLU A 237 -18.66 7.19 -15.12
C GLU A 237 -19.45 7.82 -16.27
N ASP A 238 -20.16 7.01 -17.06
CA ASP A 238 -21.05 7.51 -18.12
C ASP A 238 -22.11 8.49 -17.57
N LYS A 239 -22.72 8.14 -16.43
CA LYS A 239 -23.71 9.01 -15.79
C LYS A 239 -23.09 10.32 -15.30
N LEU A 240 -21.87 10.27 -14.78
CA LEU A 240 -21.13 11.45 -14.33
C LEU A 240 -20.78 12.34 -15.51
N GLN A 241 -20.29 11.75 -16.61
CA GLN A 241 -19.98 12.49 -17.84
C GLN A 241 -21.20 13.24 -18.38
N VAL A 242 -22.37 12.59 -18.43
CA VAL A 242 -23.63 13.26 -18.83
C VAL A 242 -24.00 14.41 -17.89
N LEU A 243 -23.75 14.28 -16.58
CA LEU A 243 -23.99 15.36 -15.63
C LEU A 243 -22.98 16.49 -15.79
N GLU A 244 -21.72 16.19 -16.04
CA GLU A 244 -20.65 17.16 -16.27
C GLU A 244 -20.96 18.00 -17.51
N GLU A 245 -21.32 17.37 -18.63
CA GLU A 245 -21.76 18.06 -19.86
C GLU A 245 -22.97 18.97 -19.61
N LYS A 246 -23.93 18.51 -18.79
CA LYS A 246 -25.11 19.31 -18.44
C LYS A 246 -24.82 20.49 -17.51
N LEU A 247 -23.79 20.38 -16.67
CA LEU A 247 -23.39 21.38 -15.70
C LEU A 247 -22.27 22.29 -16.20
N GLN A 248 -21.66 21.98 -17.35
CA GLN A 248 -20.61 22.79 -17.94
C GLN A 248 -21.10 24.23 -18.14
N GLY A 249 -20.36 25.18 -17.55
CA GLY A 249 -20.69 26.61 -17.59
C GLY A 249 -21.83 27.07 -16.66
N LYS A 250 -22.44 26.18 -15.88
CA LYS A 250 -23.43 26.54 -14.85
C LYS A 250 -22.77 26.65 -13.48
N VAL A 251 -22.98 27.79 -12.81
CA VAL A 251 -22.56 27.96 -11.41
C VAL A 251 -23.68 27.45 -10.52
N VAL A 252 -23.42 26.38 -9.77
CA VAL A 252 -24.35 25.86 -8.77
C VAL A 252 -24.00 26.51 -7.43
N ILE A 253 -24.92 27.31 -6.89
CA ILE A 253 -24.77 27.99 -5.59
C ILE A 253 -25.83 27.40 -4.66
N ASP A 254 -25.47 27.15 -3.40
CA ASP A 254 -26.43 26.73 -2.38
C ASP A 254 -27.52 27.80 -2.22
N GLU A 255 -28.77 27.38 -2.04
CA GLU A 255 -29.91 28.29 -1.93
C GLU A 255 -29.70 29.31 -0.78
N LYS A 256 -29.08 28.90 0.33
CA LYS A 256 -28.81 29.81 1.46
C LYS A 256 -27.76 30.86 1.09
N ASP A 257 -26.71 30.46 0.38
CA ASP A 257 -25.64 31.35 -0.05
C ASP A 257 -26.14 32.31 -1.13
N TRP A 258 -26.98 31.83 -2.05
CA TRP A 258 -27.67 32.66 -3.04
C TRP A 258 -28.57 33.70 -2.38
N ASN A 259 -29.40 33.28 -1.41
CA ASN A 259 -30.26 34.19 -0.66
C ASN A 259 -29.45 35.21 0.16
N ASN A 260 -28.34 34.79 0.76
CA ASN A 260 -27.45 35.70 1.47
C ASN A 260 -26.86 36.76 0.52
N LEU A 261 -26.34 36.34 -0.62
CA LEU A 261 -25.81 37.23 -1.65
C LEU A 261 -26.88 38.20 -2.14
N LEU A 262 -28.07 37.70 -2.46
CA LEU A 262 -29.20 38.51 -2.90
C LEU A 262 -29.57 39.58 -1.87
N ASN A 263 -29.68 39.19 -0.59
CA ASN A 263 -29.96 40.13 0.49
C ASN A 263 -28.85 41.19 0.63
N ARG A 264 -27.58 40.80 0.47
CA ARG A 264 -26.45 41.74 0.55
C ARG A 264 -26.45 42.72 -0.62
N VAL A 265 -26.70 42.24 -1.84
CA VAL A 265 -26.82 43.09 -3.03
C VAL A 265 -27.98 44.07 -2.86
N LEU A 266 -29.15 43.58 -2.42
CA LEU A 266 -30.32 44.41 -2.18
C LEU A 266 -30.05 45.50 -1.13
N LEU A 267 -29.37 45.17 -0.03
CA LEU A 267 -28.96 46.16 0.97
C LEU A 267 -28.05 47.24 0.36
N LEU A 268 -27.06 46.84 -0.44
CA LEU A 268 -26.14 47.79 -1.08
C LEU A 268 -26.85 48.68 -2.11
N GLU A 269 -27.79 48.13 -2.88
CA GLU A 269 -28.61 48.91 -3.81
C GLU A 269 -29.48 49.94 -3.08
N THR A 270 -30.12 49.53 -1.97
CA THR A 270 -30.91 50.47 -1.15
C THR A 270 -30.04 51.56 -0.52
N GLU A 271 -28.83 51.22 -0.07
CA GLU A 271 -27.88 52.20 0.48
C GLU A 271 -27.43 53.20 -0.60
N LEU A 272 -27.12 52.72 -1.81
CA LEU A 272 -26.75 53.57 -2.94
C LEU A 272 -27.87 54.56 -3.31
N LEU A 273 -29.12 54.09 -3.36
CA LEU A 273 -30.28 54.94 -3.67
C LEU A 273 -30.44 56.05 -2.62
N LEU A 274 -30.35 55.70 -1.34
CA LEU A 274 -30.44 56.67 -0.24
C LEU A 274 -29.28 57.67 -0.22
N GLN A 275 -28.10 57.27 -0.69
CA GLN A 275 -26.96 58.18 -0.86
C GLN A 275 -27.12 59.09 -2.08
N SER A 276 -27.80 58.64 -3.14
CA SER A 276 -28.04 59.44 -4.35
C SER A 276 -29.13 60.52 -4.19
N GLU A 277 -30.01 60.38 -3.19
CA GLU A 277 -31.06 61.35 -2.87
C GLU A 277 -30.62 62.44 -1.87
N LYS A 278 -29.35 62.44 -1.42
CA LYS A 278 -28.75 63.48 -0.58
C LYS A 278 -27.88 64.43 -1.41
#